data_AF-A0A2L2WPW8-F1
#
_entry.id   AF-A0A2L2WPW8-F1
#
_cell.length_a   1.000
_cell.length_b   1.000
_cell.length_c   1.000
_cell.angle_alpha   90.00
_cell.angle_beta   90.00
_cell.angle_gamma   90.00
#
_symmetry.space_group_name_H-M   'P 1'
#
loop_
_entity.id
_entity.type
_entity.pdbx_description
1 polymer ?
#
loop_
_entity_poly.entity_id
_entity_poly.type
_entity_poly.pdbx_seq_one_letter_code
_entity_poly.pdbx_strand_id
1 'polypeptide(L)'
;MDLLCAPQYIDQIKEDTRFEKLCSDSVFASNVAYVNSNCNASKLCNLYTELNGDKNDVSQCLSVIQHLDSLAHNIEWANSILSVQPQLSYVLQQLVDNGYSEYWDNTIYPRLKSHIDNYDLNLDLLNAANNSLNDFFLPDSLPDIQSKIFILDIKNAFNLSDESFCCTPLILDHEIEKQLRLSFMNIYIHENLHNLYLSPELMAKLRELDNDAFYRDKEDIAQRHGEGRNEAFIVAAEVYISNKLGLRDNQSVYDEFSQYVDGSLVLAPIIYVYLSDRNHNESYNDFLLRLFDKGILKTGIIEANYNNAMNTILSQSNK
;
A
#
# COMPACT_ATOMS: atom_id res chain seq x y z
N MET A 1 -2.84 15.44 -7.55
CA MET A 1 -3.32 14.05 -7.42
C MET A 1 -4.63 13.96 -6.66
N ASP A 2 -4.86 14.85 -5.69
CA ASP A 2 -6.10 14.96 -4.93
C ASP A 2 -7.38 14.94 -5.78
N LEU A 3 -7.41 15.65 -6.92
CA LEU A 3 -8.53 15.63 -7.88
C LEU A 3 -8.89 14.22 -8.36
N LEU A 4 -7.91 13.33 -8.56
CA LEU A 4 -8.16 11.94 -9.00
C LEU A 4 -8.78 11.09 -7.90
N CYS A 5 -8.54 11.47 -6.64
CA CYS A 5 -9.13 10.83 -5.46
C CYS A 5 -10.53 11.36 -5.15
N ALA A 6 -10.87 12.56 -5.62
CA ALA A 6 -12.14 13.23 -5.33
C ALA A 6 -13.41 12.35 -5.50
N PRO A 7 -13.54 11.48 -6.53
CA PRO A 7 -14.71 10.60 -6.66
C PRO A 7 -14.93 9.68 -5.45
N GLN A 8 -13.85 9.15 -4.87
CA GLN A 8 -13.93 8.25 -3.71
C GLN A 8 -14.21 8.99 -2.39
N TYR A 9 -13.99 10.31 -2.34
CA TYR A 9 -14.18 11.13 -1.14
C TYR A 9 -15.23 12.23 -1.33
N ILE A 10 -16.17 12.01 -2.25
CA ILE A 10 -17.19 13.00 -2.61
C ILE A 10 -18.03 13.44 -1.40
N ASP A 11 -18.19 12.58 -0.41
CA ASP A 11 -18.89 12.87 0.83
C ASP A 11 -18.23 13.94 1.70
N GLN A 12 -16.93 14.17 1.55
CA GLN A 12 -16.22 15.25 2.23
C GLN A 12 -16.28 16.53 1.40
N ILE A 13 -16.23 16.39 0.08
CA ILE A 13 -16.28 17.51 -0.87
C ILE A 13 -17.66 18.18 -0.84
N LYS A 14 -18.75 17.40 -0.69
CA LYS A 14 -20.12 17.93 -0.63
C LYS A 14 -20.41 18.86 0.57
N GLU A 15 -19.55 18.84 1.60
CA GLU A 15 -19.66 19.75 2.75
C GLU A 15 -19.31 21.19 2.36
N ASP A 16 -18.57 21.39 1.27
CA ASP A 16 -18.30 22.72 0.71
C ASP A 16 -19.47 23.18 -0.20
N THR A 17 -19.94 24.39 0.06
CA THR A 17 -21.06 25.03 -0.66
C THR A 17 -20.88 25.07 -2.18
N ARG A 18 -19.64 25.03 -2.69
CA ARG A 18 -19.33 24.96 -4.12
C ARG A 18 -19.87 23.71 -4.79
N PHE A 19 -19.89 22.58 -4.08
CA PHE A 19 -20.20 21.27 -4.64
C PHE A 19 -21.56 20.72 -4.20
N GLU A 20 -22.26 21.37 -3.26
CA GLU A 20 -23.55 20.91 -2.71
C GLU A 20 -24.59 20.61 -3.81
N LYS A 21 -24.75 21.55 -4.76
CA LYS A 21 -25.68 21.39 -5.88
C LYS A 21 -25.24 20.30 -6.84
N LEU A 22 -23.94 20.22 -7.12
CA LEU A 22 -23.36 19.20 -8.00
C LEU A 22 -23.56 17.79 -7.42
N CYS A 23 -23.35 17.62 -6.11
CA CYS A 23 -23.53 16.33 -5.43
C CYS A 23 -25.00 15.91 -5.33
N SER A 24 -25.94 16.84 -5.51
CA SER A 24 -27.37 16.55 -5.59
C SER A 24 -27.84 16.19 -7.01
N ASP A 25 -26.98 16.34 -8.02
CA ASP A 25 -27.27 15.97 -9.40
C ASP A 25 -27.19 14.44 -9.56
N SER A 26 -28.29 13.83 -10.01
CA SER A 26 -28.39 12.38 -10.18
C SER A 26 -27.45 11.82 -11.26
N VAL A 27 -27.16 12.59 -12.30
CA VAL A 27 -26.22 12.19 -13.37
C VAL A 27 -24.80 12.22 -12.81
N PHE A 28 -24.42 13.28 -12.10
CA PHE A 28 -23.13 13.35 -11.43
C PHE A 28 -22.94 12.21 -10.43
N ALA A 29 -23.91 12.01 -9.53
CA ALA A 29 -23.86 10.95 -8.53
C ALA A 29 -23.77 9.54 -9.16
N SER A 30 -24.52 9.29 -10.24
CA SER A 30 -24.45 8.01 -10.96
C SER A 30 -23.09 7.76 -11.60
N ASN A 31 -22.44 8.80 -12.15
CA ASN A 31 -21.11 8.67 -12.74
C ASN A 31 -20.04 8.45 -11.66
N VAL A 32 -20.13 9.16 -10.52
CA VAL A 32 -19.25 8.92 -9.36
C VAL A 32 -19.36 7.48 -8.87
N ALA A 33 -20.59 6.97 -8.69
CA ALA A 33 -20.81 5.59 -8.27
C ALA A 33 -20.24 4.58 -9.28
N TYR A 34 -20.38 4.85 -10.58
CA TYR A 34 -19.82 3.99 -11.62
C TYR A 34 -18.29 3.97 -11.59
N VAL A 35 -17.64 5.13 -11.47
CA VAL A 35 -16.18 5.22 -11.34
C VAL A 35 -15.71 4.43 -10.13
N ASN A 36 -16.26 4.69 -8.94
CA ASN A 36 -15.87 4.03 -7.70
C ASN A 36 -16.11 2.51 -7.71
N SER A 37 -17.07 2.02 -8.48
CA SER A 37 -17.36 0.58 -8.58
C SER A 37 -16.40 -0.16 -9.52
N ASN A 38 -15.70 0.55 -10.41
CA ASN A 38 -14.91 -0.06 -11.48
C ASN A 38 -13.43 0.35 -11.45
N CYS A 39 -13.07 1.41 -10.73
CA CYS A 39 -11.71 1.89 -10.60
C CYS A 39 -11.49 2.52 -9.22
N ASN A 40 -10.35 2.23 -8.61
CA ASN A 40 -9.94 2.82 -7.34
C ASN A 40 -9.05 4.06 -7.62
N ALA A 41 -8.96 4.98 -6.65
CA ALA A 41 -8.13 6.16 -6.84
C ALA A 41 -6.64 5.82 -6.96
N SER A 42 -6.18 4.71 -6.38
CA SER A 42 -4.79 4.24 -6.48
C SER A 42 -4.39 3.90 -7.91
N LYS A 43 -5.18 3.12 -8.65
CA LYS A 43 -4.95 2.83 -10.09
C LYS A 43 -4.90 4.10 -10.92
N LEU A 44 -5.78 5.05 -10.65
CA LEU A 44 -5.78 6.36 -11.32
C LEU A 44 -4.49 7.14 -11.02
N CYS A 45 -4.08 7.17 -9.76
CA CYS A 45 -2.86 7.83 -9.29
C CYS A 45 -1.59 7.20 -9.87
N ASN A 46 -1.56 5.86 -9.97
CA ASN A 46 -0.51 5.08 -10.60
C ASN A 46 -0.32 5.48 -12.05
N LEU A 47 -1.42 5.39 -12.81
CA LEU A 47 -1.39 5.66 -14.23
C LEU A 47 -0.98 7.11 -14.47
N TYR A 48 -1.56 8.05 -13.72
CA TYR A 48 -1.23 9.46 -13.83
C TYR A 48 0.25 9.74 -13.54
N THR A 49 0.84 9.02 -12.59
CA THR A 49 2.27 9.11 -12.28
C THR A 49 3.14 8.52 -13.40
N GLU A 50 2.75 7.39 -13.98
CA GLU A 50 3.46 6.75 -15.12
C GLU A 50 3.45 7.66 -16.35
N LEU A 51 2.37 8.41 -16.55
CA LEU A 51 2.22 9.40 -17.62
C LEU A 51 2.95 10.73 -17.36
N ASN A 52 3.70 10.85 -16.27
CA ASN A 52 4.43 12.07 -15.89
C ASN A 52 3.55 13.34 -15.83
N GLY A 53 2.29 13.21 -15.39
CA GLY A 53 1.42 14.36 -15.21
C GLY A 53 1.87 15.29 -14.08
N ASP A 54 1.61 16.59 -14.21
CA ASP A 54 1.85 17.54 -13.12
C ASP A 54 0.82 17.36 -12.01
N LYS A 55 1.31 16.89 -10.87
CA LYS A 55 0.51 16.51 -9.71
C LYS A 55 -0.11 17.72 -8.99
N ASN A 56 0.34 18.92 -9.29
CA ASN A 56 -0.10 20.17 -8.68
C ASN A 56 -0.97 21.02 -9.61
N ASP A 57 -1.14 20.63 -10.88
CA ASP A 57 -1.93 21.38 -11.86
C ASP A 57 -3.25 20.65 -12.17
N VAL A 58 -4.36 21.22 -11.70
CA VAL A 58 -5.71 20.70 -11.90
C VAL A 58 -6.09 20.65 -13.40
N SER A 59 -5.70 21.67 -14.18
CA SER A 59 -6.02 21.73 -15.60
C SER A 59 -5.22 20.71 -16.40
N GLN A 60 -3.94 20.53 -16.10
CA GLN A 60 -3.14 19.47 -16.72
C GLN A 60 -3.63 18.08 -16.31
N CYS A 61 -4.03 17.90 -15.05
CA CYS A 61 -4.65 16.66 -14.57
C CYS A 61 -5.88 16.29 -15.40
N LEU A 62 -6.82 17.22 -15.54
CA LEU A 62 -8.02 17.02 -16.33
C LEU A 62 -7.70 16.74 -17.81
N SER A 63 -6.77 17.49 -18.41
CA SER A 63 -6.36 17.30 -19.79
C SER A 63 -5.79 15.92 -20.04
N VAL A 64 -4.94 15.39 -19.14
CA VAL A 64 -4.40 14.03 -19.27
C VAL A 64 -5.52 13.00 -19.19
N ILE A 65 -6.45 13.14 -18.24
CA ILE A 65 -7.57 12.21 -18.07
C ILE A 65 -8.49 12.18 -19.30
N GLN A 66 -8.75 13.34 -19.91
CA GLN A 66 -9.55 13.45 -21.13
C GLN A 66 -8.92 12.77 -22.34
N HIS A 67 -7.59 12.55 -22.34
CA HIS A 67 -6.83 11.96 -23.45
C HIS A 67 -6.18 10.62 -23.06
N LEU A 68 -6.64 9.99 -21.99
CA LEU A 68 -6.06 8.74 -21.45
C LEU A 68 -6.03 7.62 -22.49
N ASP A 69 -7.06 7.53 -23.32
CA ASP A 69 -7.13 6.57 -24.43
C ASP A 69 -5.90 6.69 -25.35
N SER A 70 -5.50 7.91 -25.71
CA SER A 70 -4.31 8.14 -26.54
C SER A 70 -3.00 7.92 -25.77
N LEU A 71 -2.96 8.29 -24.49
CA LEU A 71 -1.73 8.30 -23.69
C LEU A 71 -1.37 6.92 -23.11
N ALA A 72 -2.37 6.08 -22.83
CA ALA A 72 -2.20 4.83 -22.10
C ALA A 72 -2.66 3.56 -22.86
N HIS A 73 -3.00 3.66 -24.16
CA HIS A 73 -3.45 2.49 -24.95
C HIS A 73 -2.48 1.30 -24.97
N ASN A 74 -1.18 1.55 -24.78
CA ASN A 74 -0.15 0.49 -24.78
C ASN A 74 0.12 -0.07 -23.37
N ILE A 75 -0.54 0.43 -22.34
CA ILE A 75 -0.34 0.02 -20.96
C ILE A 75 -1.41 -1.05 -20.64
N GLU A 76 -1.03 -2.33 -20.73
CA GLU A 76 -1.97 -3.46 -20.68
C GLU A 76 -2.82 -3.49 -19.38
N TRP A 77 -2.21 -3.13 -18.25
CA TRP A 77 -2.92 -3.09 -16.96
C TRP A 77 -3.89 -1.91 -16.85
N ALA A 78 -3.73 -0.86 -17.67
CA ALA A 78 -4.57 0.34 -17.66
C ALA A 78 -5.92 0.15 -18.36
N ASN A 79 -6.18 -0.99 -19.02
CA ASN A 79 -7.43 -1.26 -19.73
C ASN A 79 -8.69 -1.05 -18.87
N SER A 80 -8.62 -1.37 -17.59
CA SER A 80 -9.72 -1.14 -16.62
C SER A 80 -9.96 0.35 -16.34
N ILE A 81 -8.93 1.19 -16.43
CA ILE A 81 -9.03 2.65 -16.28
C ILE A 81 -9.59 3.26 -17.58
N LEU A 82 -9.10 2.80 -18.73
CA LEU A 82 -9.55 3.26 -20.03
C LEU A 82 -11.05 3.03 -20.24
N SER A 83 -11.60 1.93 -19.69
CA SER A 83 -13.03 1.61 -19.80
C SER A 83 -13.94 2.56 -19.00
N VAL A 84 -13.42 3.23 -17.96
CA VAL A 84 -14.16 4.19 -17.13
C VAL A 84 -13.84 5.65 -17.47
N GLN A 85 -12.92 5.89 -18.41
CA GLN A 85 -12.42 7.19 -18.79
C GLN A 85 -13.50 8.24 -19.13
N PRO A 86 -14.61 7.90 -19.85
CA PRO A 86 -15.64 8.87 -20.16
C PRO A 86 -16.36 9.41 -18.91
N GLN A 87 -16.72 8.51 -17.99
CA GLN A 87 -17.39 8.86 -16.74
C GLN A 87 -16.42 9.61 -15.81
N LEU A 88 -15.17 9.17 -15.73
CA LEU A 88 -14.14 9.86 -14.95
C LEU A 88 -13.92 11.28 -15.47
N SER A 89 -13.75 11.45 -16.78
CA SER A 89 -13.58 12.77 -17.40
C SER A 89 -14.76 13.70 -17.13
N TYR A 90 -15.98 13.17 -17.21
CA TYR A 90 -17.19 13.92 -16.86
C TYR A 90 -17.17 14.38 -15.40
N VAL A 91 -16.90 13.47 -14.46
CA VAL A 91 -16.85 13.79 -13.02
C VAL A 91 -15.79 14.85 -12.71
N LEU A 92 -14.56 14.66 -13.22
CA LEU A 92 -13.48 15.62 -12.96
C LEU A 92 -13.75 16.97 -13.62
N GLN A 93 -14.30 17.00 -14.84
CA GLN A 93 -14.71 18.25 -15.49
C GLN A 93 -15.76 18.99 -14.65
N GLN A 94 -16.79 18.29 -14.16
CA GLN A 94 -17.81 18.91 -13.33
C GLN A 94 -17.25 19.46 -12.02
N LEU A 95 -16.32 18.76 -11.38
CA LEU A 95 -15.63 19.28 -10.19
C LEU A 95 -14.87 20.57 -10.52
N VAL A 96 -14.09 20.57 -11.60
CA VAL A 96 -13.32 21.75 -12.05
C VAL A 96 -14.24 22.92 -12.39
N ASP A 97 -15.32 22.68 -13.13
CA ASP A 97 -16.32 23.69 -13.50
C ASP A 97 -17.02 24.31 -12.28
N ASN A 98 -17.12 23.57 -11.17
CA ASN A 98 -17.70 24.04 -9.91
C ASN A 98 -16.64 24.58 -8.93
N GLY A 99 -15.43 24.89 -9.41
CA GLY A 99 -14.43 25.62 -8.62
C GLY A 99 -13.44 24.75 -7.85
N TYR A 100 -13.15 23.53 -8.33
CA TYR A 100 -12.15 22.66 -7.68
C TYR A 100 -10.76 23.30 -7.59
N SER A 101 -10.31 24.04 -8.61
CA SER A 101 -8.98 24.70 -8.56
C SER A 101 -8.90 25.68 -7.38
N GLU A 102 -9.93 26.49 -7.17
CA GLU A 102 -9.99 27.40 -6.01
C GLU A 102 -10.15 26.65 -4.69
N TYR A 103 -10.79 25.47 -4.70
CA TYR A 103 -10.90 24.61 -3.52
C TYR A 103 -9.54 24.03 -3.13
N TRP A 104 -8.78 23.56 -4.13
CA TRP A 104 -7.41 23.09 -3.95
C TRP A 104 -6.52 24.19 -3.36
N ASP A 105 -6.45 25.36 -4.00
CA ASP A 105 -5.53 26.44 -3.60
C ASP A 105 -5.83 27.02 -2.21
N ASN A 106 -7.11 27.14 -1.86
CA ASN A 106 -7.53 27.83 -0.64
C ASN A 106 -7.84 26.90 0.54
N THR A 107 -8.07 25.61 0.29
CA THR A 107 -8.54 24.66 1.31
C THR A 107 -7.58 23.50 1.49
N ILE A 108 -7.33 22.75 0.42
CA ILE A 108 -6.55 21.50 0.49
C ILE A 108 -5.06 21.79 0.61
N TYR A 109 -4.49 22.54 -0.34
CA TYR A 109 -3.04 22.79 -0.39
C TYR A 109 -2.50 23.45 0.89
N PRO A 110 -3.13 24.50 1.47
CA PRO A 110 -2.65 25.10 2.71
C PRO A 110 -2.67 24.13 3.89
N ARG A 111 -3.69 23.26 3.98
CA ARG A 111 -3.81 22.23 5.03
C ARG A 111 -2.69 21.20 4.89
N LEU A 112 -2.48 20.68 3.67
CA LEU A 112 -1.37 19.79 3.35
C LEU A 112 -0.01 20.40 3.68
N LYS A 113 0.25 21.61 3.18
CA LYS A 113 1.53 22.31 3.38
C LYS A 113 1.81 22.55 4.85
N SER A 114 0.82 23.01 5.61
CA SER A 114 0.94 23.20 7.05
C SER A 114 1.26 21.89 7.76
N HIS A 115 0.63 20.78 7.39
CA HIS A 115 0.94 19.49 8.01
C HIS A 115 2.37 19.04 7.70
N ILE A 116 2.78 19.13 6.43
CA ILE A 116 4.14 18.78 5.98
C ILE A 116 5.19 19.58 6.74
N ASP A 117 5.01 20.90 6.84
CA ASP A 117 5.97 21.79 7.48
C ASP A 117 6.11 21.57 8.98
N ASN A 118 5.09 20.99 9.60
CA ASN A 118 5.06 20.70 11.04
C ASN A 118 5.24 19.21 11.35
N TYR A 119 5.46 18.36 10.33
CA TYR A 119 5.65 16.93 10.55
C TYR A 119 7.02 16.68 11.17
N ASP A 120 7.02 16.21 12.42
CA ASP A 120 8.23 15.92 13.18
C ASP A 120 8.81 14.56 12.76
N LEU A 121 9.59 14.56 11.69
CA LEU A 121 10.29 13.38 11.23
C LEU A 121 11.54 13.13 12.09
N ASN A 122 11.52 12.02 12.83
CA ASN A 122 12.70 11.57 13.57
C ASN A 122 13.80 11.11 12.58
N LEU A 123 14.76 12.00 12.32
CA LEU A 123 15.87 11.75 11.39
C LEU A 123 16.77 10.58 11.81
N ASP A 124 16.99 10.40 13.11
CA ASP A 124 17.82 9.30 13.61
C ASP A 124 17.15 7.95 13.33
N LEU A 125 15.83 7.89 13.52
CA LEU A 125 15.03 6.72 13.21
C LEU A 125 14.96 6.46 11.69
N LEU A 126 14.81 7.51 10.86
CA LEU A 126 14.86 7.35 9.41
C LEU A 126 16.22 6.81 8.95
N ASN A 127 17.32 7.34 9.49
CA ASN A 127 18.66 6.85 9.18
C ASN A 127 18.84 5.40 9.62
N ALA A 128 18.32 5.02 10.79
CA ALA A 128 18.36 3.65 11.27
C ALA A 128 17.52 2.69 10.40
N ALA A 129 16.36 3.15 9.91
CA ALA A 129 15.54 2.42 8.95
C ALA A 129 16.28 2.23 7.61
N ASN A 130 16.89 3.28 7.07
CA ASN A 130 17.68 3.20 5.84
C ASN A 130 18.87 2.23 5.97
N ASN A 131 19.58 2.27 7.09
CA ASN A 131 20.66 1.33 7.35
C ASN A 131 20.13 -0.11 7.43
N SER A 132 19.01 -0.33 8.13
CA SER A 132 18.39 -1.64 8.25
C SER A 132 17.90 -2.18 6.90
N LEU A 133 17.32 -1.32 6.05
CA LEU A 133 16.93 -1.66 4.69
C LEU A 133 18.16 -2.03 3.85
N ASN A 134 19.20 -1.19 3.84
CA ASN A 134 20.44 -1.49 3.12
C ASN A 134 21.05 -2.82 3.53
N ASP A 135 21.13 -3.10 4.84
CA ASP A 135 21.60 -4.37 5.37
C ASP A 135 20.70 -5.54 4.94
N PHE A 136 19.38 -5.32 4.89
CA PHE A 136 18.43 -6.35 4.50
C PHE A 136 18.47 -6.65 2.99
N PHE A 137 18.86 -5.69 2.15
CA PHE A 137 19.00 -5.89 0.71
C PHE A 137 20.25 -6.69 0.33
N LEU A 138 21.26 -6.76 1.20
CA LEU A 138 22.50 -7.50 0.92
C LEU A 138 22.22 -8.95 0.47
N PRO A 139 23.01 -9.47 -0.50
CA PRO A 139 24.15 -8.83 -1.18
C PRO A 139 23.77 -7.88 -2.32
N ASP A 140 22.47 -7.76 -2.62
CA ASP A 140 21.97 -6.78 -3.58
C ASP A 140 21.99 -5.38 -2.97
N SER A 141 21.81 -4.36 -3.82
CA SER A 141 21.70 -2.97 -3.37
C SER A 141 20.24 -2.55 -3.36
N LEU A 142 19.84 -1.79 -2.33
CA LEU A 142 18.61 -1.03 -2.37
C LEU A 142 18.67 -0.09 -3.59
N PRO A 143 17.69 -0.10 -4.50
CA PRO A 143 17.68 0.81 -5.64
C PRO A 143 17.69 2.27 -5.20
N ASP A 144 18.36 3.13 -5.98
CA ASP A 144 18.34 4.59 -5.75
C ASP A 144 16.92 5.18 -5.87
N ILE A 145 15.99 4.43 -6.50
CA ILE A 145 14.58 4.77 -6.60
C ILE A 145 13.91 4.43 -5.27
N GLN A 146 13.92 5.39 -4.35
CA GLN A 146 13.17 5.31 -3.10
C GLN A 146 11.67 5.32 -3.38
N SER A 147 10.89 4.69 -2.50
CA SER A 147 9.42 4.71 -2.53
C SER A 147 8.91 6.15 -2.73
N LYS A 148 7.96 6.34 -3.64
CA LYS A 148 7.42 7.66 -3.91
C LYS A 148 6.50 8.04 -2.75
N ILE A 149 6.86 9.08 -2.00
CA ILE A 149 6.02 9.59 -0.92
C ILE A 149 4.93 10.46 -1.54
N PHE A 150 3.67 10.10 -1.31
CA PHE A 150 2.53 10.91 -1.71
C PHE A 150 1.76 11.35 -0.47
N ILE A 151 1.46 12.63 -0.43
CA ILE A 151 0.78 13.26 0.70
C ILE A 151 -0.59 13.66 0.20
N LEU A 152 -1.62 13.04 0.77
CA LEU A 152 -3.01 13.20 0.34
C LEU A 152 -3.85 13.69 1.50
N ASP A 153 -4.79 14.58 1.21
CA ASP A 153 -5.61 15.24 2.20
C ASP A 153 -6.95 14.53 2.42
N ILE A 154 -6.84 13.26 2.74
CA ILE A 154 -7.98 12.34 2.80
C ILE A 154 -8.06 11.73 4.19
N LYS A 155 -9.28 11.72 4.77
CA LYS A 155 -9.53 11.13 6.10
C LYS A 155 -9.08 9.66 6.21
N ASN A 156 -8.88 8.97 5.09
CA ASN A 156 -8.44 7.59 5.08
C ASN A 156 -7.53 7.35 3.87
N ALA A 157 -6.21 7.45 4.03
CA ALA A 157 -5.25 7.11 2.97
C ALA A 157 -5.45 5.68 2.40
N PHE A 158 -6.17 4.84 3.16
CA PHE A 158 -6.43 3.43 2.92
C PHE A 158 -7.46 3.09 1.85
N ASN A 159 -8.15 4.06 1.25
CA ASN A 159 -8.96 3.77 0.05
C ASN A 159 -8.10 3.67 -1.24
N LEU A 160 -6.77 3.77 -1.10
CA LEU A 160 -5.78 3.37 -2.11
C LEU A 160 -5.54 1.85 -2.03
N SER A 161 -6.58 1.05 -2.26
CA SER A 161 -6.55 -0.41 -2.16
C SER A 161 -5.94 -1.06 -3.42
N ASP A 162 -4.68 -0.72 -3.76
CA ASP A 162 -3.98 -1.36 -4.86
C ASP A 162 -2.47 -1.51 -4.63
N GLU A 163 -2.01 -2.77 -4.64
CA GLU A 163 -0.63 -3.24 -4.56
C GLU A 163 0.31 -2.66 -5.65
N SER A 164 -0.23 -2.04 -6.70
CA SER A 164 0.58 -1.47 -7.78
C SER A 164 1.16 -0.07 -7.47
N PHE A 165 0.76 0.56 -6.36
CA PHE A 165 1.35 1.83 -5.94
C PHE A 165 2.28 1.65 -4.74
N CYS A 166 3.58 1.53 -5.00
CA CYS A 166 4.58 1.66 -3.95
C CYS A 166 4.62 3.12 -3.46
N CYS A 167 3.74 3.47 -2.53
CA CYS A 167 3.65 4.80 -1.95
C CYS A 167 3.61 4.75 -0.44
N THR A 168 4.36 5.64 0.19
CA THR A 168 4.24 5.85 1.63
C THR A 168 3.24 7.00 1.85
N PRO A 169 1.96 6.74 2.17
CA PRO A 169 1.05 7.78 2.57
C PRO A 169 1.51 8.44 3.87
N LEU A 170 1.34 9.77 3.92
CA LEU A 170 1.40 10.53 5.16
C LEU A 170 -0.03 10.76 5.65
N ILE A 171 -0.41 10.11 6.76
CA ILE A 171 -1.72 10.32 7.39
C ILE A 171 -1.66 11.62 8.20
N LEU A 172 -2.53 12.57 7.85
CA LEU A 172 -2.50 13.92 8.45
C LEU A 172 -3.12 13.99 9.85
N ASP A 173 -3.90 12.98 10.22
CA ASP A 173 -4.57 12.87 11.51
C ASP A 173 -3.86 11.81 12.35
N HIS A 174 -3.15 12.25 13.40
CA HIS A 174 -2.42 11.37 14.31
C HIS A 174 -3.32 10.41 15.09
N GLU A 175 -4.60 10.75 15.33
CA GLU A 175 -5.53 9.83 15.99
C GLU A 175 -5.98 8.74 15.03
N ILE A 176 -6.13 9.05 13.74
CA ILE A 176 -6.36 8.05 12.68
C ILE A 176 -5.10 7.17 12.50
N GLU A 177 -3.92 7.77 12.46
CA GLU A 177 -2.63 7.05 12.39
C GLU A 177 -2.49 6.03 13.54
N LYS A 178 -2.84 6.45 14.77
CA LYS A 178 -2.87 5.57 15.95
C LYS A 178 -3.96 4.50 15.88
N GLN A 179 -5.18 4.86 15.49
CA GLN A 179 -6.30 3.92 15.39
C GLN A 179 -6.04 2.83 14.36
N LEU A 180 -5.43 3.20 13.25
CA LEU A 180 -5.10 2.30 12.16
C LEU A 180 -3.73 1.62 12.35
N ARG A 181 -2.96 2.01 13.36
CA ARG A 181 -1.59 1.51 13.66
C ARG A 181 -0.62 1.67 12.48
N LEU A 182 -0.87 2.66 11.64
CA LEU A 182 -0.23 2.84 10.35
C LEU A 182 0.70 4.04 10.40
N SER A 183 1.87 3.85 11.00
CA SER A 183 2.88 4.91 11.08
C SER A 183 3.59 5.11 9.75
N PHE A 184 3.96 6.35 9.43
CA PHE A 184 4.76 6.66 8.24
C PHE A 184 6.03 5.79 8.16
N MET A 185 6.69 5.53 9.30
CA MET A 185 7.93 4.76 9.32
C MET A 185 7.74 3.28 9.00
N ASN A 186 6.68 2.64 9.51
CA ASN A 186 6.39 1.23 9.20
C ASN A 186 6.07 1.08 7.71
N ILE A 187 5.24 1.99 7.18
CA ILE A 187 4.88 2.00 5.77
C ILE A 187 6.11 2.31 4.91
N TYR A 188 6.94 3.26 5.30
CA TYR A 188 8.19 3.57 4.59
C TYR A 188 9.07 2.32 4.46
N ILE A 189 9.23 1.56 5.53
CA ILE A 189 9.98 0.30 5.53
C ILE A 189 9.28 -0.71 4.59
N HIS A 190 7.98 -0.91 4.75
CA HIS A 190 7.15 -1.82 3.95
C HIS A 190 7.32 -1.58 2.45
N GLU A 191 7.08 -0.35 2.02
CA GLU A 191 7.07 0.03 0.60
C GLU A 191 8.45 -0.09 -0.04
N ASN A 192 9.52 0.12 0.73
CA ASN A 192 10.87 -0.09 0.19
C ASN A 192 11.21 -1.57 0.06
N LEU A 193 10.63 -2.44 0.90
CA LEU A 193 10.85 -3.89 0.83
C LEU A 193 10.19 -4.53 -0.40
N HIS A 194 9.16 -3.92 -0.99
CA HIS A 194 8.62 -4.35 -2.30
C HIS A 194 9.67 -4.29 -3.44
N ASN A 195 10.77 -3.56 -3.27
CA ASN A 195 11.88 -3.58 -4.22
C ASN A 195 12.81 -4.80 -4.08
N LEU A 196 12.57 -5.69 -3.11
CA LEU A 196 13.34 -6.91 -2.96
C LEU A 196 13.15 -7.82 -4.19
N TYR A 197 14.25 -8.30 -4.73
CA TYR A 197 14.20 -9.26 -5.81
C TYR A 197 13.60 -10.59 -5.32
N LEU A 198 12.54 -11.05 -5.97
CA LEU A 198 11.95 -12.37 -5.76
C LEU A 198 12.03 -13.16 -7.07
N SER A 199 12.78 -14.26 -7.05
CA SER A 199 13.06 -15.03 -8.26
C SER A 199 11.80 -15.74 -8.81
N PRO A 200 11.72 -15.98 -10.13
CA PRO A 200 10.67 -16.81 -10.70
C PRO A 200 10.60 -18.22 -10.10
N GLU A 201 11.75 -18.75 -9.64
CA GLU A 201 11.83 -20.03 -8.92
C GLU A 201 11.11 -19.96 -7.57
N LEU A 202 11.40 -18.93 -6.77
CA LEU A 202 10.72 -18.71 -5.50
C LEU A 202 9.20 -18.57 -5.70
N MET A 203 8.78 -17.80 -6.71
CA MET A 203 7.37 -17.63 -7.04
C MET A 203 6.73 -18.93 -7.57
N ALA A 204 7.50 -19.83 -8.19
CA ALA A 204 7.02 -21.17 -8.54
C ALA A 204 6.78 -22.03 -7.29
N LYS A 205 7.73 -22.05 -6.34
CA LYS A 205 7.58 -22.78 -5.06
C LYS A 205 6.41 -22.24 -4.22
N LEU A 206 6.21 -20.91 -4.21
CA LEU A 206 5.05 -20.30 -3.56
C LEU A 206 3.73 -20.82 -4.16
N ARG A 207 3.63 -20.92 -5.49
CA ARG A 207 2.44 -21.48 -6.16
C ARG A 207 2.18 -22.95 -5.82
N GLU A 208 3.21 -23.73 -5.46
CA GLU A 208 3.00 -25.12 -5.03
C GLU A 208 2.18 -25.20 -3.73
N LEU A 209 2.24 -24.16 -2.89
CA LEU A 209 1.45 -24.08 -1.65
C LEU A 209 -0.05 -23.93 -1.90
N ASP A 210 -0.50 -23.61 -3.12
CA ASP A 210 -1.94 -23.62 -3.48
C ASP A 210 -2.57 -25.01 -3.29
N ASN A 211 -1.74 -26.07 -3.20
CA ASN A 211 -2.17 -27.44 -2.89
C ASN A 211 -2.36 -27.71 -1.39
N ASP A 212 -1.95 -26.79 -0.50
CA ASP A 212 -2.19 -26.87 0.94
C ASP A 212 -3.54 -26.23 1.27
N ALA A 213 -4.44 -27.00 1.87
CA ALA A 213 -5.81 -26.55 2.13
C ALA A 213 -5.84 -25.35 3.10
N PHE A 214 -5.02 -25.36 4.15
CA PHE A 214 -4.99 -24.28 5.12
C PHE A 214 -4.42 -23.00 4.50
N TYR A 215 -3.30 -23.11 3.76
CA TYR A 215 -2.74 -21.97 3.05
C TYR A 215 -3.73 -21.40 2.04
N ARG A 216 -4.33 -22.23 1.18
CA ARG A 216 -5.26 -21.77 0.13
C ARG A 216 -6.47 -21.05 0.73
N ASP A 217 -7.07 -21.62 1.77
CA ASP A 217 -8.26 -21.01 2.40
C ASP A 217 -7.94 -19.64 3.02
N LYS A 218 -6.68 -19.42 3.44
CA LYS A 218 -6.18 -18.14 3.96
C LYS A 218 -5.77 -17.19 2.84
N GLU A 219 -5.08 -17.68 1.82
CA GLU A 219 -4.73 -16.93 0.61
C GLU A 219 -5.98 -16.38 -0.10
N ASP A 220 -7.09 -17.13 -0.13
CA ASP A 220 -8.37 -16.66 -0.66
C ASP A 220 -8.95 -15.47 0.13
N ILE A 221 -8.65 -15.36 1.43
CA ILE A 221 -9.03 -14.21 2.24
C ILE A 221 -8.11 -13.04 1.90
N ALA A 222 -6.80 -13.26 1.84
CA ALA A 222 -5.82 -12.24 1.48
C ALA A 222 -6.17 -11.58 0.14
N GLN A 223 -6.42 -12.39 -0.89
CA GLN A 223 -6.71 -11.91 -2.24
C GLN A 223 -8.03 -11.10 -2.33
N ARG A 224 -9.00 -11.34 -1.44
CA ARG A 224 -10.23 -10.52 -1.38
C ARG A 224 -9.98 -9.13 -0.81
N HIS A 225 -8.97 -8.99 0.03
CA HIS A 225 -8.49 -7.68 0.51
C HIS A 225 -7.54 -7.01 -0.49
N GLY A 226 -7.25 -7.67 -1.62
CA GLY A 226 -6.28 -7.20 -2.60
C GLY A 226 -4.86 -7.34 -2.08
N GLU A 227 -4.61 -8.37 -1.28
CA GLU A 227 -3.32 -8.73 -0.69
C GLU A 227 -2.98 -10.19 -1.05
N GLY A 228 -1.79 -10.67 -0.68
CA GLY A 228 -1.45 -12.10 -0.71
C GLY A 228 -0.20 -12.42 -1.52
N ARG A 229 0.00 -13.70 -1.83
CA ARG A 229 1.21 -14.17 -2.52
C ARG A 229 2.50 -13.71 -1.84
N ASN A 230 3.31 -12.89 -2.51
CA ASN A 230 4.59 -12.41 -1.99
C ASN A 230 4.44 -11.38 -0.87
N GLU A 231 3.25 -10.83 -0.65
CA GLU A 231 2.99 -9.88 0.43
C GLU A 231 3.37 -10.44 1.80
N ALA A 232 3.10 -11.73 2.04
CA ALA A 232 3.51 -12.38 3.28
C ALA A 232 5.04 -12.36 3.50
N PHE A 233 5.83 -12.30 2.42
CA PHE A 233 7.29 -12.15 2.50
C PHE A 233 7.66 -10.72 2.89
N ILE A 234 6.97 -9.72 2.35
CA ILE A 234 7.21 -8.31 2.63
C ILE A 234 6.83 -7.98 4.08
N VAL A 235 5.64 -8.40 4.52
CA VAL A 235 5.15 -8.21 5.89
C VAL A 235 6.08 -8.86 6.92
N ALA A 236 6.60 -10.07 6.65
CA ALA A 236 7.57 -10.69 7.56
C ALA A 236 8.83 -9.84 7.75
N ALA A 237 9.36 -9.29 6.65
CA ALA A 237 10.55 -8.44 6.67
C ALA A 237 10.29 -7.09 7.34
N GLU A 238 9.16 -6.45 7.05
CA GLU A 238 8.76 -5.18 7.68
C GLU A 238 8.67 -5.36 9.19
N VAL A 239 7.88 -6.32 9.66
CA VAL A 239 7.63 -6.52 11.08
C VAL A 239 8.93 -6.83 11.82
N TYR A 240 9.85 -7.56 11.20
CA TYR A 240 11.18 -7.85 11.76
C TYR A 240 12.06 -6.60 11.89
N ILE A 241 12.14 -5.78 10.84
CA ILE A 241 12.91 -4.53 10.87
C ILE A 241 12.29 -3.56 11.88
N SER A 242 10.97 -3.38 11.84
CA SER A 242 10.23 -2.49 12.74
C SER A 242 10.36 -2.92 14.22
N ASN A 243 10.35 -4.23 14.51
CA ASN A 243 10.63 -4.72 15.87
C ASN A 243 12.06 -4.41 16.31
N LYS A 244 13.06 -4.64 15.45
CA LYS A 244 14.46 -4.31 15.76
C LYS A 244 14.71 -2.82 16.00
N LEU A 245 13.98 -1.96 15.29
CA LEU A 245 14.06 -0.50 15.45
C LEU A 245 13.24 0.03 16.63
N GLY A 246 12.51 -0.83 17.34
CA GLY A 246 11.65 -0.44 18.46
C GLY A 246 10.34 0.25 18.04
N LEU A 247 9.95 0.14 16.77
CA LEU A 247 8.67 0.63 16.24
C LEU A 247 7.51 -0.30 16.59
N ARG A 248 7.80 -1.58 16.79
CA ARG A 248 6.83 -2.59 17.23
C ARG A 248 7.38 -3.32 18.45
N ASP A 249 6.61 -3.34 19.54
CA ASP A 249 6.89 -4.27 20.64
C ASP A 249 6.39 -5.68 20.29
N ASN A 250 6.73 -6.67 21.13
CA ASN A 250 6.38 -8.06 20.87
C ASN A 250 4.86 -8.31 20.81
N GLN A 251 4.06 -7.52 21.54
CA GLN A 251 2.60 -7.62 21.47
C GLN A 251 2.09 -7.07 20.15
N SER A 252 2.64 -5.94 19.68
CA SER A 252 2.33 -5.33 18.39
C SER A 252 2.70 -6.24 17.23
N VAL A 253 3.79 -7.00 17.34
CA VAL A 253 4.17 -8.05 16.37
C VAL A 253 3.10 -9.15 16.31
N TYR A 254 2.64 -9.65 17.47
CA TYR A 254 1.59 -10.68 17.52
C TYR A 254 0.27 -10.15 16.95
N ASP A 255 -0.13 -8.95 17.35
CA ASP A 255 -1.34 -8.30 16.88
C ASP A 255 -1.31 -8.11 15.36
N GLU A 256 -0.19 -7.69 14.79
CA GLU A 256 -0.04 -7.54 13.34
C GLU A 256 -0.35 -8.85 12.62
N PHE A 257 0.33 -9.94 12.96
CA PHE A 257 0.14 -11.22 12.27
C PHE A 257 -1.23 -11.87 12.54
N SER A 258 -1.90 -11.51 13.63
CA SER A 258 -3.23 -12.07 13.97
C SER A 258 -4.40 -11.25 13.42
N GLN A 259 -4.19 -9.97 13.11
CA GLN A 259 -5.26 -9.03 12.74
C GLN A 259 -5.11 -8.50 11.31
N TYR A 260 -3.88 -8.28 10.83
CA TYR A 260 -3.65 -7.75 9.49
C TYR A 260 -4.22 -8.70 8.44
N VAL A 261 -5.08 -8.17 7.57
CA VAL A 261 -5.79 -8.93 6.53
C VAL A 261 -6.54 -10.14 7.11
N ASP A 262 -7.21 -9.96 8.24
CA ASP A 262 -7.91 -11.02 9.00
C ASP A 262 -6.99 -12.18 9.44
N GLY A 263 -5.69 -11.88 9.65
CA GLY A 263 -4.68 -12.88 10.01
C GLY A 263 -4.46 -13.92 8.91
N SER A 264 -4.61 -13.50 7.65
CA SER A 264 -4.59 -14.40 6.50
C SER A 264 -3.20 -14.60 5.87
N LEU A 265 -2.25 -13.70 6.13
CA LEU A 265 -0.86 -13.80 5.66
C LEU A 265 -0.04 -14.83 6.46
N VAL A 266 -0.47 -16.09 6.43
CA VAL A 266 0.02 -17.14 7.33
C VAL A 266 1.50 -17.52 7.16
N LEU A 267 2.11 -17.19 6.02
CA LEU A 267 3.56 -17.39 5.85
C LEU A 267 4.37 -16.34 6.60
N ALA A 268 3.84 -15.14 6.82
CA ALA A 268 4.56 -14.02 7.42
C ALA A 268 5.09 -14.35 8.83
N PRO A 269 4.27 -14.85 9.80
CA PRO A 269 4.80 -15.21 11.11
C PRO A 269 5.77 -16.39 11.06
N ILE A 270 5.60 -17.34 10.14
CA ILE A 270 6.54 -18.45 9.96
C ILE A 270 7.90 -17.90 9.54
N ILE A 271 7.94 -17.04 8.53
CA ILE A 271 9.17 -16.44 8.03
C ILE A 271 9.83 -15.57 9.12
N TYR A 272 9.03 -14.75 9.81
CA TYR A 272 9.47 -13.88 10.89
C TYR A 272 10.29 -14.61 11.96
N VAL A 273 9.82 -15.76 12.45
CA VAL A 273 10.53 -16.50 13.51
C VAL A 273 11.88 -17.09 13.07
N TYR A 274 12.11 -17.22 11.76
CA TYR A 274 13.37 -17.68 11.20
C TYR A 274 14.27 -16.56 10.69
N LEU A 275 13.82 -15.29 10.66
CA LEU A 275 14.59 -14.18 10.11
C LEU A 275 15.88 -13.87 10.89
N SER A 276 15.93 -14.22 12.18
CA SER A 276 17.17 -14.15 12.98
C SER A 276 18.26 -15.08 12.47
N ASP A 277 17.87 -16.15 11.77
CA ASP A 277 18.77 -17.19 11.24
C ASP A 277 19.19 -16.91 9.78
N ARG A 278 18.80 -15.76 9.23
CA ARG A 278 19.28 -15.32 7.91
C ARG A 278 20.75 -14.93 8.01
N ASN A 279 21.58 -15.47 7.11
CA ASN A 279 22.99 -15.11 7.08
C ASN A 279 23.16 -13.68 6.52
N HIS A 280 24.14 -12.92 7.01
CA HIS A 280 24.34 -11.53 6.60
C HIS A 280 24.56 -11.33 5.10
N ASN A 281 25.20 -12.29 4.42
CA ASN A 281 25.46 -12.24 2.97
C ASN A 281 24.46 -13.06 2.15
N GLU A 282 23.41 -13.59 2.75
CA GLU A 282 22.36 -14.35 2.07
C GLU A 282 21.27 -13.38 1.62
N SER A 283 20.93 -13.38 0.33
CA SER A 283 19.82 -12.55 -0.18
C SER A 283 18.50 -12.97 0.48
N TYR A 284 17.52 -12.06 0.52
CA TYR A 284 16.21 -12.43 1.06
C TYR A 284 15.55 -13.53 0.21
N ASN A 285 15.72 -13.49 -1.11
CA ASN A 285 15.30 -14.55 -2.02
C ASN A 285 15.88 -15.91 -1.62
N ASP A 286 17.19 -16.00 -1.40
CA ASP A 286 17.86 -17.27 -1.09
C ASP A 286 17.48 -17.78 0.30
N PHE A 287 17.30 -16.86 1.26
CA PHE A 287 16.77 -17.19 2.57
C PHE A 287 15.38 -17.84 2.46
N LEU A 288 14.46 -17.25 1.69
CA LEU A 288 13.12 -17.80 1.49
C LEU A 288 13.17 -19.16 0.77
N LEU A 289 13.98 -19.29 -0.29
CA LEU A 289 14.21 -20.57 -0.98
C LEU A 289 14.71 -21.64 0.00
N ARG A 290 15.64 -21.28 0.89
CA ARG A 290 16.15 -22.18 1.92
C ARG A 290 15.06 -22.64 2.90
N LEU A 291 14.07 -21.80 3.22
CA LEU A 291 12.93 -22.23 4.04
C LEU A 291 12.08 -23.28 3.32
N PHE A 292 11.87 -23.15 2.01
CA PHE A 292 11.22 -24.17 1.19
C PHE A 292 12.06 -25.47 1.14
N ASP A 293 13.36 -25.37 0.90
CA ASP A 293 14.24 -26.54 0.74
C ASP A 293 14.43 -27.32 2.05
N LYS A 294 14.41 -26.61 3.19
CA LYS A 294 14.39 -27.25 4.53
C LYS A 294 13.02 -27.86 4.88
N GLY A 295 12.02 -27.66 4.03
CA GLY A 295 10.65 -28.12 4.27
C GLY A 295 9.98 -27.39 5.43
N ILE A 296 10.34 -26.13 5.69
CA ILE A 296 9.63 -25.26 6.65
C ILE A 296 8.39 -24.68 5.95
N LEU A 297 8.54 -24.24 4.70
CA LEU A 297 7.44 -23.82 3.84
C LEU A 297 7.12 -24.98 2.89
N LYS A 298 6.21 -25.86 3.28
CA LYS A 298 5.85 -27.04 2.52
C LYS A 298 4.37 -27.40 2.68
N THR A 299 3.75 -27.87 1.61
CA THR A 299 2.39 -28.42 1.62
C THR A 299 2.20 -29.51 2.68
N GLY A 300 1.11 -29.42 3.42
CA GLY A 300 0.69 -30.37 4.45
C GLY A 300 1.17 -30.02 5.86
N ILE A 301 2.00 -29.00 6.03
CA ILE A 301 2.53 -28.60 7.36
C ILE A 301 2.40 -27.10 7.66
N ILE A 302 1.85 -26.30 6.73
CA ILE A 302 1.78 -24.83 6.89
C ILE A 302 1.01 -24.45 8.15
N GLU A 303 -0.14 -25.08 8.41
CA GLU A 303 -0.95 -24.82 9.61
C GLU A 303 -0.17 -25.09 10.91
N ALA A 304 0.54 -26.21 10.97
CA ALA A 304 1.33 -26.58 12.15
C ALA A 304 2.47 -25.57 12.38
N ASN A 305 3.16 -25.16 11.32
CA ASN A 305 4.25 -24.20 11.40
C ASN A 305 3.75 -22.79 11.75
N TYR A 306 2.61 -22.37 11.19
CA TYR A 306 1.94 -21.12 11.55
C TYR A 306 1.60 -21.08 13.04
N ASN A 307 0.93 -22.13 13.55
CA ASN A 307 0.55 -22.20 14.96
C ASN A 307 1.78 -22.18 15.89
N ASN A 308 2.85 -22.90 15.53
CA ASN A 308 4.11 -22.88 16.28
C ASN A 308 4.78 -21.49 16.28
N ALA A 309 4.78 -20.81 15.13
CA ALA A 309 5.32 -19.46 15.01
C ALA A 309 4.52 -18.46 15.85
N MET A 310 3.19 -18.45 15.75
CA MET A 310 2.33 -17.57 16.54
C MET A 310 2.48 -17.80 18.05
N ASN A 311 2.60 -19.07 18.49
CA ASN A 311 2.88 -19.39 19.89
C ASN A 311 4.25 -18.87 20.35
N THR A 312 5.27 -18.96 19.48
CA THR A 312 6.61 -18.45 19.77
C THR A 312 6.58 -16.94 19.96
N ILE A 313 5.91 -16.23 19.05
CA ILE A 313 5.76 -14.76 19.10
C ILE A 313 4.98 -14.35 20.36
N LEU A 314 3.84 -15.00 20.65
CA LEU A 314 3.05 -14.73 21.85
C LEU A 314 3.84 -14.99 23.16
N SER A 315 4.72 -16.00 23.17
CA SER A 315 5.56 -16.26 24.34
C SER A 315 6.60 -15.15 24.58
N GLN A 316 6.97 -14.39 23.54
CA GLN A 316 7.87 -13.25 23.64
C GLN A 316 7.13 -11.99 24.10
N SER A 317 5.83 -11.85 23.84
CA SER A 317 5.03 -10.70 24.30
C SER A 317 4.68 -10.74 25.78
N ASN A 318 4.71 -11.92 26.39
CA ASN A 318 4.47 -12.12 27.83
C ASN A 318 5.72 -11.95 28.71
N LYS A 319 6.85 -11.52 28.15
CA LYS A 319 8.12 -11.27 28.86
C LYS A 319 8.37 -9.78 29.03
#